data_AF-A0A9W6XWR6-F1
#
_entry.id   AF-A0A9W6XWR6-F1
#
_cell.length_a   1.000
_cell.length_b   1.000
_cell.length_c   1.000
_cell.angle_alpha   90.00
_cell.angle_beta   90.00
_cell.angle_gamma   90.00
#
_symmetry.space_group_name_H-M   'P 1'
#
loop_
_entity.id
_entity.type
_entity.pdbx_description
1 polymer ?
#
loop_
_entity_poly.entity_id
_entity_poly.type
_entity_poly.pdbx_seq_one_letter_code
_entity_poly.pdbx_strand_id
1 'polypeptide(L)'
;MAEEATAVPAPIEAAEKKSRAPPHFEDEAGLFKTMCRTFMRSKKCTRAGCKFVHDKQLCLYFWKTGECKFGAECRRNHFVTVPDPNVEAQQAAAPASGGEGEKKQPAKKGKDKKPKDKEDTPKDAKPKDLKPKGDKPKKGNKSKDDAPKETEKQEKMEKQDADKKSKKKKKNERRQPTKKNTENFEPMTKPVDLRITYDLGSKDDKFSTSLTSRDVVLVPNLFSDFKKGELYAKLMHELDNCGIPREQLLKMWHGNNKIDGTHLIVDDHSSWKAKCPTFDLVTDRLKQFFSLDIKATRFNWYKDTSQWKPFHFDAAAVKPHIAAIQNFTVGISFGATRDAAFEHAETKTVVSVPQPDGCVYAFAKDTNVIWRHGILQDVPVRDEGRISVIAWGWVDNMADVTTPAAAAS
;
A
#
# COMPACT_ATOMS: atom_id res chain seq x y z
N MET A 1 -79.48 7.46 -69.18
CA MET A 1 -78.16 6.86 -69.46
C MET A 1 -77.42 6.76 -68.13
N ALA A 2 -76.70 5.67 -67.92
CA ALA A 2 -76.01 5.36 -66.67
C ALA A 2 -74.49 5.38 -66.87
N GLU A 3 -73.76 5.37 -65.75
CA GLU A 3 -72.31 5.19 -65.66
C GLU A 3 -71.49 6.36 -66.28
N GLU A 4 -70.26 6.63 -65.86
CA GLU A 4 -69.32 5.81 -65.07
C GLU A 4 -68.77 6.59 -63.86
N ALA A 5 -68.70 5.96 -62.69
CA ALA A 5 -68.22 6.58 -61.45
C ALA A 5 -66.83 6.02 -61.07
N THR A 6 -65.77 6.80 -61.30
CA THR A 6 -64.39 6.39 -61.05
C THR A 6 -64.07 6.36 -59.56
N ALA A 7 -63.96 5.15 -58.99
CA ALA A 7 -63.65 4.94 -57.59
C ALA A 7 -62.18 5.28 -57.28
N VAL A 8 -61.95 6.35 -56.51
CA VAL A 8 -60.63 6.66 -55.93
C VAL A 8 -60.42 5.78 -54.69
N PRO A 9 -59.34 4.98 -54.60
CA PRO A 9 -59.11 4.13 -53.45
C PRO A 9 -58.76 4.96 -52.20
N ALA A 10 -59.42 4.65 -51.08
CA ALA A 10 -59.07 5.23 -49.79
C ALA A 10 -57.64 4.80 -49.36
N PRO A 11 -56.87 5.63 -48.65
CA PRO A 11 -55.58 5.24 -48.12
C PRO A 11 -55.74 4.06 -47.16
N ILE A 12 -55.03 2.96 -47.44
CA ILE A 12 -54.94 1.85 -46.49
C ILE A 12 -54.06 2.32 -45.33
N GLU A 13 -54.64 2.45 -44.13
CA GLU A 13 -53.88 2.68 -42.90
C GLU A 13 -52.99 1.46 -42.62
N ALA A 14 -51.78 1.48 -43.18
CA ALA A 14 -50.74 0.52 -42.84
C ALA A 14 -50.34 0.75 -41.38
N ALA A 15 -50.85 -0.10 -40.48
CA ALA A 15 -50.59 -0.02 -39.05
C ALA A 15 -49.08 -0.04 -38.78
N GLU A 16 -48.50 1.12 -38.49
CA GLU A 16 -47.06 1.27 -38.31
C GLU A 16 -46.59 0.39 -37.15
N LYS A 17 -45.82 -0.64 -37.48
CA LYS A 17 -45.03 -1.39 -36.50
C LYS A 17 -44.03 -0.43 -35.88
N LYS A 18 -44.39 0.22 -34.76
CA LYS A 18 -43.61 1.22 -34.02
C LYS A 18 -42.12 0.96 -34.18
N SER A 19 -41.48 1.75 -35.05
CA SER A 19 -40.09 1.55 -35.41
C SER A 19 -39.26 1.66 -34.13
N ARG A 20 -38.56 0.58 -33.81
CA ARG A 20 -37.76 0.52 -32.58
C ARG A 20 -36.62 1.51 -32.75
N ALA A 21 -36.73 2.66 -32.08
CA ALA A 21 -35.79 3.77 -32.14
C ALA A 21 -34.34 3.27 -32.18
N PRO A 22 -33.49 3.79 -33.10
CA PRO A 22 -32.10 3.40 -33.18
C PRO A 22 -31.43 3.52 -31.80
N PRO A 23 -30.62 2.55 -31.36
CA PRO A 23 -29.83 2.74 -30.16
C PRO A 23 -28.83 3.87 -30.45
N HIS A 24 -29.03 5.03 -29.83
CA HIS A 24 -28.08 6.14 -29.84
C HIS A 24 -26.79 5.65 -29.15
N PHE A 25 -25.71 5.47 -29.91
CA PHE A 25 -24.60 4.60 -29.48
C PHE A 25 -23.23 4.98 -30.08
N GLU A 26 -23.00 6.27 -30.24
CA GLU A 26 -21.66 6.87 -30.28
C GLU A 26 -21.52 7.78 -29.07
N ASP A 27 -20.79 7.31 -28.06
CA ASP A 27 -19.82 8.16 -27.36
C ASP A 27 -18.63 8.40 -28.32
N GLU A 28 -17.98 9.57 -28.27
CA GLU A 28 -16.90 9.91 -29.23
C GLU A 28 -15.72 8.92 -29.20
N ALA A 29 -15.46 8.31 -28.03
CA ALA A 29 -14.46 7.27 -27.84
C ALA A 29 -14.95 5.84 -28.21
N GLY A 30 -16.24 5.65 -28.49
CA GLY A 30 -16.85 4.37 -28.85
C GLY A 30 -16.76 3.27 -27.77
N LEU A 31 -16.45 3.61 -26.51
CA LEU A 31 -16.15 2.67 -25.42
C LEU A 31 -17.34 1.74 -25.15
N PHE A 32 -18.57 2.23 -25.29
CA PHE A 32 -19.76 1.39 -25.12
C PHE A 32 -19.86 0.25 -26.13
N LYS A 33 -19.18 0.33 -27.28
CA LYS A 33 -19.14 -0.74 -28.30
C LYS A 33 -18.36 -1.98 -27.82
N THR A 34 -17.52 -1.84 -26.79
CA THR A 34 -16.83 -2.96 -26.11
C THR A 34 -17.73 -3.77 -25.18
N MET A 35 -18.91 -3.25 -24.80
CA MET A 35 -19.81 -3.87 -23.82
C MET A 35 -20.63 -5.03 -24.40
N CYS A 36 -20.74 -6.12 -23.65
CA CYS A 36 -21.50 -7.28 -24.07
C CYS A 36 -23.02 -7.00 -24.09
N ARG A 37 -23.56 -6.72 -25.28
CA ARG A 37 -24.98 -6.43 -25.52
C ARG A 37 -25.94 -7.51 -24.99
N THR A 38 -25.52 -8.77 -24.97
CA THR A 38 -26.30 -9.87 -24.36
C THR A 38 -26.32 -9.72 -22.84
N PHE A 39 -25.15 -9.62 -22.21
CA PHE A 39 -25.00 -9.48 -20.77
C PHE A 39 -25.71 -8.23 -20.22
N MET A 40 -25.66 -7.10 -20.91
CA MET A 40 -26.39 -5.91 -20.44
C MET A 40 -27.92 -6.12 -20.44
N ARG A 41 -28.46 -6.88 -21.40
CA ARG A 41 -29.91 -7.13 -21.51
C ARG A 41 -30.42 -8.21 -20.55
N SER A 42 -29.65 -9.25 -20.25
CA SER A 42 -30.08 -10.41 -19.44
C SER A 42 -29.34 -10.60 -18.11
N LYS A 43 -28.25 -9.84 -17.89
CA LYS A 43 -27.22 -10.06 -16.85
C LYS A 43 -26.65 -11.50 -16.80
N LYS A 44 -26.83 -12.27 -17.88
CA LYS A 44 -26.32 -13.64 -18.08
C LYS A 44 -25.83 -13.81 -19.53
N CYS A 45 -24.53 -13.96 -19.73
CA CYS A 45 -23.96 -14.30 -21.04
C CYS A 45 -23.66 -15.81 -21.08
N THR A 46 -24.18 -16.51 -22.10
CA THR A 46 -23.98 -17.96 -22.30
C THR A 46 -22.73 -18.28 -23.13
N ARG A 47 -21.97 -17.28 -23.57
CA ARG A 47 -20.72 -17.45 -24.32
C ARG A 47 -19.56 -17.68 -23.33
N ALA A 48 -19.01 -18.89 -23.31
CA ALA A 48 -17.66 -19.11 -22.77
C ALA A 48 -16.67 -18.20 -23.53
N GLY A 49 -15.71 -17.59 -22.81
CA GLY A 49 -14.71 -16.70 -23.41
C GLY A 49 -15.30 -15.48 -24.14
N CYS A 50 -16.32 -14.81 -23.58
CA CYS A 50 -16.94 -13.68 -24.28
C CYS A 50 -16.00 -12.47 -24.36
N LYS A 51 -15.52 -12.14 -25.57
CA LYS A 51 -14.63 -11.00 -25.90
C LYS A 51 -15.18 -9.58 -25.68
N PHE A 52 -16.22 -9.42 -24.87
CA PHE A 52 -16.92 -8.15 -24.63
C PHE A 52 -17.16 -7.98 -23.13
N VAL A 53 -16.97 -6.75 -22.63
CA VAL A 53 -16.95 -6.45 -21.18
C VAL A 53 -18.28 -6.78 -20.50
N HIS A 54 -18.19 -7.39 -19.31
CA HIS A 54 -19.31 -7.86 -18.49
C HIS A 54 -19.53 -7.01 -17.22
N ASP A 55 -19.60 -5.68 -17.35
CA ASP A 55 -19.80 -4.81 -16.18
C ASP A 55 -21.19 -4.98 -15.53
N LYS A 56 -21.19 -5.46 -14.28
CA LYS A 56 -22.39 -5.63 -13.46
C LYS A 56 -22.96 -4.29 -12.99
N GLN A 57 -22.10 -3.33 -12.63
CA GLN A 57 -22.44 -2.03 -12.07
C GLN A 57 -22.87 -1.00 -13.11
N LEU A 58 -22.50 -1.17 -14.39
CA LEU A 58 -22.90 -0.24 -15.46
C LEU A 58 -24.44 -0.04 -15.53
N CYS A 59 -24.85 1.22 -15.60
CA CYS A 59 -26.25 1.62 -15.62
C CYS A 59 -26.93 1.22 -16.93
N LEU A 60 -27.87 0.29 -16.84
CA LEU A 60 -28.62 -0.22 -17.99
C LEU A 60 -29.48 0.85 -18.70
N TYR A 61 -29.88 1.92 -17.99
CA TYR A 61 -30.59 3.04 -18.60
C TYR A 61 -29.63 3.89 -19.42
N PHE A 62 -28.60 4.48 -18.79
CA PHE A 62 -27.57 5.27 -19.48
C PHE A 62 -26.98 4.53 -20.70
N TRP A 63 -26.60 3.26 -20.53
CA TRP A 63 -26.08 2.41 -21.61
C TRP A 63 -27.07 2.19 -22.77
N LYS A 64 -28.38 2.27 -22.53
CA LYS A 64 -29.42 2.01 -23.55
C LYS A 64 -29.89 3.30 -24.24
N THR A 65 -29.88 4.44 -23.55
CA THR A 65 -30.52 5.69 -23.98
C THR A 65 -29.60 6.91 -24.01
N GLY A 66 -28.33 6.80 -23.62
CA GLY A 66 -27.43 7.95 -23.41
C GLY A 66 -27.76 8.74 -22.14
N GLU A 67 -29.04 8.85 -21.81
CA GLU A 67 -29.55 9.52 -20.62
C GLU A 67 -29.87 8.56 -19.47
N CYS A 68 -29.82 9.08 -18.24
CA CYS A 68 -30.30 8.40 -17.04
C CYS A 68 -31.07 9.37 -16.15
N LYS A 69 -32.28 8.97 -15.72
CA LYS A 69 -33.19 9.76 -14.87
C LYS A 69 -32.65 10.13 -13.46
N PHE A 70 -31.47 9.65 -13.10
CA PHE A 70 -30.78 9.95 -11.84
C PHE A 70 -29.54 10.85 -12.03
N GLY A 71 -29.21 11.25 -13.27
CA GLY A 71 -28.08 12.16 -13.53
C GLY A 71 -26.77 11.71 -12.88
N ALA A 72 -26.09 12.63 -12.20
CA ALA A 72 -24.86 12.37 -11.45
C ALA A 72 -25.09 11.53 -10.18
N GLU A 73 -26.31 11.49 -9.62
CA GLU A 73 -26.64 10.75 -8.40
C GLU A 73 -26.86 9.24 -8.62
N CYS A 74 -26.62 8.74 -9.84
CA CYS A 74 -26.89 7.34 -10.13
C CYS A 74 -25.89 6.40 -9.43
N ARG A 75 -26.41 5.51 -8.59
CA ARG A 75 -25.66 4.42 -7.90
C ARG A 75 -25.14 3.32 -8.86
N ARG A 76 -24.92 3.62 -10.13
CA ARG A 76 -24.51 2.72 -11.21
C ARG A 76 -23.73 3.49 -12.27
N ASN A 77 -22.62 2.90 -12.74
CA ASN A 77 -21.63 3.61 -13.55
C ASN A 77 -22.25 4.11 -14.87
N HIS A 78 -21.94 5.34 -15.25
CA HIS A 78 -22.33 5.97 -16.52
C HIS A 78 -21.20 5.96 -17.57
N PHE A 79 -20.08 5.30 -17.28
CA PHE A 79 -18.94 5.12 -18.17
C PHE A 79 -18.44 3.68 -18.11
N VAL A 80 -17.75 3.21 -19.16
CA VAL A 80 -17.19 1.86 -19.22
C VAL A 80 -15.81 1.84 -18.55
N THR A 81 -15.68 1.13 -17.42
CA THR A 81 -14.35 0.76 -16.92
C THR A 81 -13.83 -0.42 -17.76
N VAL A 82 -12.95 -0.14 -18.72
CA VAL A 82 -12.18 -1.19 -19.41
C VAL A 82 -10.99 -1.56 -18.51
N PRO A 83 -10.83 -2.82 -18.08
CA PRO A 83 -9.62 -3.25 -17.38
C PRO A 83 -8.41 -3.19 -18.32
N ASP A 84 -7.28 -2.69 -17.84
CA ASP A 84 -6.02 -2.71 -18.59
C ASP A 84 -5.54 -4.16 -18.78
N PRO A 85 -5.26 -4.62 -20.02
CA PRO A 85 -4.81 -5.99 -20.29
C PRO A 85 -3.47 -6.35 -19.64
N ASN A 86 -2.66 -5.37 -19.21
CA ASN A 86 -1.35 -5.60 -18.61
C ASN A 86 -1.43 -6.12 -17.16
N VAL A 87 -2.63 -6.17 -16.55
CA VAL A 87 -2.83 -6.64 -15.16
C VAL A 87 -2.82 -8.17 -15.04
N GLU A 88 -3.25 -8.92 -16.07
CA GLU A 88 -3.35 -10.39 -15.98
C GLU A 88 -1.97 -11.07 -15.86
N ALA A 89 -0.89 -10.42 -16.32
CA ALA A 89 0.47 -10.96 -16.27
C ALA A 89 1.04 -11.08 -14.84
N GLN A 90 0.56 -10.30 -13.87
CA GLN A 90 1.16 -10.23 -12.53
C GLN A 90 0.52 -11.16 -11.48
N GLN A 91 -0.58 -11.86 -11.80
CA GLN A 91 -1.18 -12.86 -10.90
C GLN A 91 -0.74 -14.31 -11.18
N ALA A 92 0.06 -14.54 -12.22
CA ALA A 92 0.54 -15.87 -12.61
C ALA A 92 1.86 -16.33 -11.92
N ALA A 93 2.45 -15.50 -11.05
CA ALA A 93 3.81 -15.67 -10.55
C ALA A 93 3.92 -15.70 -9.00
N ALA A 94 3.13 -16.55 -8.34
CA ALA A 94 3.32 -16.92 -6.93
C ALA A 94 3.41 -18.46 -6.81
N PRO A 95 4.45 -19.04 -6.18
CA PRO A 95 4.63 -20.49 -6.16
C PRO A 95 3.65 -21.16 -5.19
N ALA A 96 2.88 -22.13 -5.70
CA ALA A 96 2.03 -22.97 -4.88
C ALA A 96 2.87 -23.99 -4.10
N SER A 97 2.77 -23.97 -2.77
CA SER A 97 3.16 -25.11 -1.91
C SER A 97 1.91 -25.94 -1.65
N GLY A 98 1.88 -27.17 -2.17
CA GLY A 98 0.73 -28.07 -2.09
C GLY A 98 0.66 -28.87 -0.78
N GLY A 99 -0.56 -29.27 -0.39
CA GLY A 99 -0.82 -30.07 0.80
C GLY A 99 -2.28 -30.51 0.87
N GLU A 100 -2.60 -31.62 0.21
CA GLU A 100 -3.92 -32.27 0.23
C GLU A 100 -4.15 -32.98 1.60
N GLY A 101 -5.37 -33.24 2.08
CA GLY A 101 -6.69 -32.83 1.58
C GLY A 101 -7.78 -33.90 1.80
N GLU A 102 -8.51 -33.88 2.93
CA GLU A 102 -9.62 -34.82 3.18
C GLU A 102 -10.83 -34.22 3.94
N LYS A 103 -11.96 -34.94 4.01
CA LYS A 103 -13.31 -34.36 4.25
C LYS A 103 -14.08 -34.91 5.47
N LYS A 104 -14.71 -33.97 6.21
CA LYS A 104 -15.95 -34.08 7.02
C LYS A 104 -16.03 -35.07 8.22
N GLN A 105 -16.01 -34.49 9.43
CA GLN A 105 -17.06 -34.48 10.50
C GLN A 105 -18.15 -35.59 10.53
N PRO A 106 -18.69 -36.00 11.72
CA PRO A 106 -18.99 -35.10 12.87
C PRO A 106 -18.88 -35.61 14.34
N ALA A 107 -18.63 -34.64 15.23
CA ALA A 107 -19.11 -34.41 16.63
C ALA A 107 -19.46 -35.56 17.62
N LYS A 108 -18.86 -35.49 18.83
CA LYS A 108 -19.59 -35.55 20.14
C LYS A 108 -18.76 -35.02 21.34
N LYS A 109 -19.40 -34.92 22.52
CA LYS A 109 -18.92 -34.24 23.76
C LYS A 109 -17.87 -35.05 24.54
N GLY A 110 -16.97 -34.39 25.28
CA GLY A 110 -16.03 -35.00 26.26
C GLY A 110 -15.44 -33.96 27.24
N LYS A 111 -15.14 -34.37 28.48
CA LYS A 111 -14.89 -33.50 29.66
C LYS A 111 -13.44 -33.49 30.18
N ASP A 112 -13.09 -32.40 30.86
CA ASP A 112 -12.25 -32.28 32.09
C ASP A 112 -10.96 -33.12 32.26
N LYS A 113 -9.75 -32.49 32.21
CA LYS A 113 -8.84 -32.26 33.38
C LYS A 113 -7.38 -31.82 33.07
N LYS A 114 -6.77 -31.17 34.08
CA LYS A 114 -5.34 -30.81 34.25
C LYS A 114 -4.70 -31.76 35.29
N PRO A 115 -3.38 -32.04 35.27
CA PRO A 115 -2.37 -31.27 36.03
C PRO A 115 -1.10 -30.99 35.17
N LYS A 116 -0.04 -30.22 35.50
CA LYS A 116 0.80 -30.01 36.71
C LYS A 116 1.55 -31.29 37.15
N ASP A 117 2.83 -31.32 37.50
CA ASP A 117 3.96 -30.36 37.54
C ASP A 117 5.31 -31.13 37.47
N LYS A 118 6.43 -30.38 37.43
CA LYS A 118 7.78 -30.66 38.01
C LYS A 118 8.98 -31.02 37.13
N GLU A 119 10.13 -30.54 37.61
CA GLU A 119 11.51 -30.89 37.26
C GLU A 119 11.81 -32.37 37.60
N ASP A 120 12.84 -33.01 37.03
CA ASP A 120 14.21 -32.94 37.58
C ASP A 120 15.31 -33.39 36.57
N THR A 121 16.58 -33.15 36.92
CA THR A 121 17.76 -33.71 36.22
C THR A 121 18.58 -34.58 37.18
N PRO A 122 19.24 -35.66 36.71
CA PRO A 122 20.69 -35.53 36.48
C PRO A 122 21.35 -36.49 35.46
N LYS A 123 22.43 -35.97 34.83
CA LYS A 123 23.78 -36.55 34.60
C LYS A 123 24.03 -38.00 34.10
N ASP A 124 24.92 -38.05 33.11
CA ASP A 124 26.11 -38.93 32.95
C ASP A 124 26.00 -40.47 33.04
N ALA A 125 26.18 -41.15 31.89
CA ALA A 125 27.14 -42.26 31.71
C ALA A 125 27.26 -42.74 30.24
N LYS A 126 28.35 -43.47 29.90
CA LYS A 126 28.61 -44.04 28.56
C LYS A 126 29.40 -45.37 28.66
N PRO A 127 29.07 -46.39 27.84
CA PRO A 127 30.03 -47.40 27.35
C PRO A 127 30.34 -47.34 25.82
N LYS A 128 31.08 -48.32 25.27
CA LYS A 128 31.60 -48.36 23.87
C LYS A 128 31.68 -49.78 23.27
N ASP A 129 32.15 -49.82 22.00
CA ASP A 129 32.96 -50.88 21.32
C ASP A 129 32.14 -52.04 20.67
N LEU A 130 32.67 -53.00 19.89
CA LEU A 130 34.03 -53.58 19.85
C LEU A 130 34.40 -54.30 18.49
N LYS A 131 35.29 -53.71 17.65
CA LYS A 131 36.08 -54.38 16.54
C LYS A 131 35.28 -54.96 15.34
N PRO A 132 35.85 -55.68 14.31
CA PRO A 132 37.24 -56.14 14.01
C PRO A 132 37.77 -55.82 12.57
N LYS A 133 38.74 -56.53 11.94
CA LYS A 133 40.21 -56.69 12.21
C LYS A 133 40.89 -57.67 11.18
N GLY A 134 42.11 -57.38 10.67
CA GLY A 134 43.04 -58.36 10.02
C GLY A 134 43.78 -57.82 8.75
N ASP A 135 44.83 -58.43 8.17
CA ASP A 135 45.94 -59.26 8.73
C ASP A 135 47.13 -59.46 7.72
N LYS A 136 48.39 -59.08 8.07
CA LYS A 136 49.72 -59.57 7.55
C LYS A 136 50.07 -59.49 6.02
N PRO A 137 51.29 -59.87 5.53
CA PRO A 137 52.54 -60.40 6.15
C PRO A 137 53.86 -59.58 5.89
N LYS A 138 55.06 -60.22 5.99
CA LYS A 138 56.41 -59.62 6.18
C LYS A 138 57.41 -59.74 4.98
N LYS A 139 58.48 -58.91 4.98
CA LYS A 139 59.92 -59.20 4.70
C LYS A 139 60.76 -57.94 5.06
N GLY A 140 62.04 -57.95 5.47
CA GLY A 140 63.02 -59.02 5.75
C GLY A 140 64.25 -58.50 6.58
N ASN A 141 65.31 -59.30 6.74
CA ASN A 141 66.58 -58.99 7.47
C ASN A 141 67.34 -57.77 6.88
N LYS A 142 68.34 -57.11 7.52
CA LYS A 142 69.29 -57.40 8.64
C LYS A 142 69.57 -56.03 9.40
N SER A 143 70.56 -55.74 10.27
CA SER A 143 71.80 -56.39 10.75
C SER A 143 72.32 -55.89 12.13
N LYS A 144 73.44 -56.49 12.54
CA LYS A 144 74.41 -56.29 13.64
C LYS A 144 75.12 -54.91 13.67
N ASP A 145 75.26 -54.25 14.84
CA ASP A 145 76.41 -54.19 15.81
C ASP A 145 77.36 -53.01 15.46
N ASP A 146 77.98 -52.22 16.36
CA ASP A 146 78.44 -52.45 17.74
C ASP A 146 78.44 -51.20 18.66
N ALA A 147 78.31 -51.43 19.98
CA ALA A 147 78.97 -50.75 21.13
C ALA A 147 78.84 -49.20 21.40
N PRO A 148 79.20 -48.71 22.61
CA PRO A 148 78.67 -47.43 23.14
C PRO A 148 79.69 -46.38 23.64
N LYS A 149 79.28 -45.10 23.72
CA LYS A 149 79.38 -44.31 24.97
C LYS A 149 78.65 -42.96 24.98
N GLU A 150 78.53 -42.47 26.22
CA GLU A 150 77.99 -41.22 26.72
C GLU A 150 78.60 -39.95 26.11
N THR A 151 77.76 -39.03 25.64
CA THR A 151 77.67 -37.60 26.06
C THR A 151 76.49 -36.92 25.33
N GLU A 152 76.22 -35.63 25.57
CA GLU A 152 75.08 -34.85 25.03
C GLU A 152 73.65 -35.26 25.49
N LYS A 153 73.35 -35.13 26.79
CA LYS A 153 71.97 -35.28 27.31
C LYS A 153 71.50 -34.14 28.23
N GLN A 154 71.90 -32.90 27.94
CA GLN A 154 71.45 -31.71 28.69
C GLN A 154 70.93 -30.53 27.83
N GLU A 155 71.52 -30.21 26.67
CA GLU A 155 71.11 -29.02 25.89
C GLU A 155 69.73 -29.10 25.20
N LYS A 156 69.09 -30.28 25.13
CA LYS A 156 67.84 -30.48 24.38
C LYS A 156 66.54 -30.26 25.15
N MET A 157 66.58 -29.97 26.46
CA MET A 157 65.36 -29.78 27.26
C MET A 157 64.90 -28.31 27.36
N GLU A 158 65.80 -27.35 27.55
CA GLU A 158 65.40 -25.95 27.77
C GLU A 158 64.70 -25.30 26.56
N LYS A 159 65.09 -25.68 25.34
CA LYS A 159 64.49 -25.17 24.10
C LYS A 159 63.05 -25.64 23.84
N GLN A 160 62.50 -26.60 24.62
CA GLN A 160 61.12 -27.09 24.41
C GLN A 160 60.07 -26.43 25.30
N ASP A 161 60.40 -25.94 26.50
CA ASP A 161 59.40 -25.34 27.41
C ASP A 161 59.20 -23.84 27.19
N ALA A 162 60.23 -23.11 26.74
CA ALA A 162 60.07 -21.73 26.28
C ALA A 162 59.05 -21.64 25.13
N ASP A 163 59.14 -22.55 24.15
CA ASP A 163 58.29 -22.56 22.97
C ASP A 163 56.87 -23.13 23.23
N LYS A 164 56.70 -23.97 24.25
CA LYS A 164 55.36 -24.35 24.75
C LYS A 164 54.68 -23.18 25.48
N LYS A 165 55.39 -22.45 26.34
CA LYS A 165 54.84 -21.24 27.01
C LYS A 165 54.50 -20.14 26.01
N SER A 166 55.36 -19.88 25.02
CA SER A 166 55.12 -18.86 23.97
C SER A 166 53.86 -19.18 23.15
N LYS A 167 53.71 -20.43 22.68
CA LYS A 167 52.55 -20.90 21.91
C LYS A 167 51.27 -20.94 22.75
N LYS A 168 51.34 -21.25 24.05
CA LYS A 168 50.16 -21.23 24.94
C LYS A 168 49.68 -19.80 25.22
N LYS A 169 50.56 -18.79 25.27
CA LYS A 169 50.18 -17.37 25.33
C LYS A 169 49.53 -16.91 24.02
N LYS A 170 50.22 -17.06 22.88
CA LYS A 170 49.74 -16.64 21.54
C LYS A 170 48.44 -17.32 21.09
N LYS A 171 48.07 -18.49 21.63
CA LYS A 171 46.83 -19.19 21.27
C LYS A 171 45.59 -18.60 21.99
N ASN A 172 45.76 -17.84 23.08
CA ASN A 172 44.63 -17.19 23.77
C ASN A 172 44.27 -15.83 23.12
N GLU A 173 45.27 -15.10 22.62
CA GLU A 173 45.13 -13.77 22.00
C GLU A 173 44.41 -13.80 20.62
N ARG A 174 44.14 -14.99 20.07
CA ARG A 174 43.51 -15.17 18.75
C ARG A 174 42.00 -15.49 18.77
N ARG A 175 41.38 -15.58 19.94
CA ARG A 175 39.90 -15.49 20.02
C ARG A 175 39.53 -14.01 19.99
N GLN A 176 39.17 -13.49 18.82
CA GLN A 176 38.46 -12.20 18.77
C GLN A 176 37.25 -12.29 19.69
N PRO A 177 36.93 -11.24 20.47
CA PRO A 177 35.70 -11.22 21.24
C PRO A 177 34.53 -11.34 20.27
N THR A 178 33.70 -12.37 20.46
CA THR A 178 32.47 -12.53 19.69
C THR A 178 31.60 -11.30 19.91
N LYS A 179 31.51 -10.43 18.89
CA LYS A 179 30.62 -9.26 18.94
C LYS A 179 29.22 -9.75 19.31
N LYS A 180 28.72 -9.30 20.46
CA LYS A 180 27.30 -9.45 20.77
C LYS A 180 26.53 -8.55 19.81
N ASN A 181 25.44 -9.08 19.25
CA ASN A 181 24.51 -8.31 18.42
C ASN A 181 23.62 -7.38 19.25
N THR A 182 23.38 -7.71 20.52
CA THR A 182 22.67 -6.87 21.47
C THR A 182 23.67 -6.04 22.28
N GLU A 183 23.67 -4.73 22.05
CA GLU A 183 24.57 -3.77 22.71
C GLU A 183 23.91 -3.05 23.89
N ASN A 184 22.58 -2.82 23.84
CA ASN A 184 21.80 -2.27 24.94
C ASN A 184 20.76 -3.30 25.47
N PHE A 185 20.57 -3.31 26.78
CA PHE A 185 19.61 -4.16 27.52
C PHE A 185 18.63 -3.35 28.39
N GLU A 186 18.79 -2.03 28.46
CA GLU A 186 17.87 -1.12 29.14
C GLU A 186 16.61 -0.90 28.29
N PRO A 187 15.39 -1.03 28.86
CA PRO A 187 14.16 -0.76 28.11
C PRO A 187 14.09 0.69 27.63
N MET A 188 13.74 0.91 26.36
CA MET A 188 13.46 2.25 25.85
C MET A 188 12.19 2.81 26.51
N THR A 189 12.35 3.79 27.40
CA THR A 189 11.27 4.52 28.07
C THR A 189 10.99 5.90 27.46
N LYS A 190 11.90 6.43 26.63
CA LYS A 190 11.66 7.69 25.91
C LYS A 190 10.53 7.53 24.88
N PRO A 191 9.77 8.60 24.56
CA PRO A 191 8.91 8.62 23.39
C PRO A 191 9.62 8.22 22.10
N VAL A 192 8.86 7.59 21.18
CA VAL A 192 9.32 7.38 19.81
C VAL A 192 9.15 8.66 18.99
N ASP A 193 10.13 8.94 18.13
CA ASP A 193 10.19 10.18 17.36
C ASP A 193 9.15 10.18 16.20
N LEU A 194 8.70 8.99 15.79
CA LEU A 194 7.62 8.71 14.83
C LEU A 194 6.94 7.37 15.20
N ARG A 195 5.60 7.30 15.18
CA ARG A 195 4.85 6.05 15.36
C ARG A 195 4.00 5.75 14.13
N ILE A 196 4.40 4.76 13.32
CA ILE A 196 3.53 4.26 12.24
C ILE A 196 2.50 3.29 12.85
N THR A 197 1.22 3.54 12.56
CA THR A 197 0.09 2.69 12.92
C THR A 197 -0.86 2.55 11.73
N TYR A 198 -1.86 1.68 11.84
CA TYR A 198 -2.85 1.46 10.77
C TYR A 198 -4.25 1.21 11.32
N ASP A 199 -5.23 1.31 10.44
CA ASP A 199 -6.59 0.80 10.63
C ASP A 199 -7.07 0.19 9.30
N LEU A 200 -7.78 -0.93 9.34
CA LEU A 200 -8.24 -1.65 8.15
C LEU A 200 -9.72 -1.40 7.84
N GLY A 201 -10.40 -0.59 8.65
CA GLY A 201 -11.85 -0.43 8.67
C GLY A 201 -12.49 -1.33 9.72
N SER A 202 -13.29 -0.73 10.59
CA SER A 202 -14.28 -1.44 11.41
C SER A 202 -15.55 -1.74 10.60
N LYS A 203 -16.49 -2.53 11.13
CA LYS A 203 -17.78 -2.81 10.46
C LYS A 203 -18.64 -1.58 10.20
N ASP A 204 -18.38 -0.48 10.92
CA ASP A 204 -19.19 0.72 10.94
C ASP A 204 -18.52 1.87 10.16
N ASP A 205 -17.49 1.56 9.35
CA ASP A 205 -16.64 2.49 8.58
C ASP A 205 -16.11 3.66 9.42
N LYS A 206 -15.69 3.36 10.65
CA LYS A 206 -15.04 4.31 11.58
C LYS A 206 -13.65 3.88 11.98
N PHE A 207 -12.78 4.87 12.13
CA PHE A 207 -11.47 4.75 12.73
C PHE A 207 -11.58 4.32 14.20
N SER A 208 -10.76 3.35 14.58
CA SER A 208 -10.85 2.62 15.85
C SER A 208 -9.50 2.53 16.60
N THR A 209 -8.40 2.68 15.87
CA THR A 209 -7.05 2.71 16.44
C THR A 209 -6.81 3.95 17.31
N SER A 210 -6.30 3.77 18.53
CA SER A 210 -6.00 4.85 19.48
C SER A 210 -4.87 5.77 18.99
N LEU A 211 -5.20 7.03 18.71
CA LEU A 211 -4.33 8.02 18.09
C LEU A 211 -3.42 8.74 19.09
N THR A 212 -2.17 9.00 18.70
CA THR A 212 -1.26 9.91 19.44
C THR A 212 -0.74 11.05 18.58
N SER A 213 -0.23 12.11 19.22
CA SER A 213 0.36 13.27 18.54
C SER A 213 1.60 12.97 17.67
N ARG A 214 2.18 11.76 17.82
CA ARG A 214 3.36 11.24 17.08
C ARG A 214 3.00 10.30 15.92
N ASP A 215 1.72 10.15 15.60
CA ASP A 215 1.28 9.14 14.66
C ASP A 215 1.48 9.53 13.20
N VAL A 216 1.81 8.51 12.41
CA VAL A 216 1.42 8.36 10.99
C VAL A 216 0.46 7.19 10.93
N VAL A 217 -0.73 7.40 10.37
CA VAL A 217 -1.79 6.40 10.25
C VAL A 217 -1.93 5.98 8.80
N LEU A 218 -1.99 4.68 8.54
CA LEU A 218 -2.25 4.10 7.22
C LEU A 218 -3.64 3.45 7.19
N VAL A 219 -4.46 3.79 6.18
CA VAL A 219 -5.79 3.19 5.99
C VAL A 219 -5.91 2.72 4.53
N PRO A 220 -5.48 1.49 4.22
CA PRO A 220 -5.38 1.01 2.84
C PRO A 220 -6.73 0.61 2.23
N ASN A 221 -7.74 0.33 3.07
CA ASN A 221 -8.98 -0.30 2.62
C ASN A 221 -10.16 0.68 2.42
N LEU A 222 -10.05 1.95 2.83
CA LEU A 222 -11.20 2.87 2.95
C LEU A 222 -11.91 3.17 1.62
N PHE A 223 -11.26 2.93 0.48
CA PHE A 223 -11.84 3.07 -0.87
C PHE A 223 -11.77 1.77 -1.68
N SER A 224 -11.60 0.61 -1.02
CA SER A 224 -11.49 -0.72 -1.66
C SER A 224 -12.81 -1.27 -2.23
N ASP A 225 -13.92 -0.57 -2.01
CA ASP A 225 -15.22 -0.78 -2.66
C ASP A 225 -15.27 -0.27 -4.11
N PHE A 226 -14.33 0.59 -4.50
CA PHE A 226 -14.16 1.07 -5.88
C PHE A 226 -13.14 0.23 -6.65
N LYS A 227 -13.27 0.17 -7.98
CA LYS A 227 -12.26 -0.48 -8.83
C LYS A 227 -11.00 0.41 -8.90
N LYS A 228 -9.82 -0.21 -9.04
CA LYS A 228 -8.55 0.51 -9.23
C LYS A 228 -8.67 1.54 -10.36
N GLY A 229 -8.34 2.79 -10.09
CA GLY A 229 -8.39 3.92 -11.01
C GLY A 229 -9.78 4.51 -11.26
N GLU A 230 -10.85 3.95 -10.70
CA GLU A 230 -12.22 4.43 -10.93
C GLU A 230 -12.44 5.85 -10.36
N LEU A 231 -11.93 6.13 -9.16
CA LEU A 231 -12.02 7.45 -8.55
C LEU A 231 -11.09 8.46 -9.23
N TYR A 232 -9.90 8.03 -9.70
CA TYR A 232 -9.03 8.88 -10.53
C TYR A 232 -9.76 9.34 -11.80
N ALA A 233 -10.37 8.41 -12.53
CA ALA A 233 -11.09 8.70 -13.77
C ALA A 233 -12.30 9.63 -13.54
N LYS A 234 -13.10 9.40 -12.48
CA LYS A 234 -14.22 10.28 -12.11
C LYS A 234 -13.75 11.70 -11.78
N LEU A 235 -12.76 11.85 -10.92
CA LEU A 235 -12.25 13.16 -10.50
C LEU A 235 -11.69 13.97 -11.68
N MET A 236 -10.91 13.34 -12.57
CA MET A 236 -10.41 14.01 -13.78
C MET A 236 -11.56 14.40 -14.72
N HIS A 237 -12.51 13.49 -14.99
CA HIS A 237 -13.66 13.77 -15.83
C HIS A 237 -14.53 14.91 -15.27
N GLU A 238 -14.75 14.95 -13.96
CA GLU A 238 -15.51 16.01 -13.28
C GLU A 238 -14.79 17.37 -13.31
N LEU A 239 -13.46 17.39 -13.16
CA LEU A 239 -12.67 18.62 -13.37
C LEU A 239 -12.76 19.12 -14.81
N ASP A 240 -12.63 18.23 -15.79
CA ASP A 240 -12.68 18.59 -17.21
C ASP A 240 -14.06 19.10 -17.64
N ASN A 241 -15.13 18.66 -16.96
CA ASN A 241 -16.51 19.07 -17.19
C ASN A 241 -17.04 20.11 -16.18
N CYS A 242 -16.18 20.71 -15.34
CA CYS A 242 -16.64 21.66 -14.31
C CYS A 242 -17.05 23.04 -14.88
N GLY A 243 -16.80 23.29 -16.17
CA GLY A 243 -17.11 24.56 -16.84
C GLY A 243 -16.03 25.65 -16.71
N ILE A 244 -14.85 25.31 -16.17
CA ILE A 244 -13.70 26.21 -16.04
C ILE A 244 -12.54 25.64 -16.89
N PRO A 245 -11.92 26.42 -17.80
CA PRO A 245 -10.77 25.97 -18.59
C PRO A 245 -9.60 25.51 -17.72
N ARG A 246 -8.91 24.43 -18.12
CA ARG A 246 -7.79 23.83 -17.36
C ARG A 246 -6.69 24.85 -17.03
N GLU A 247 -6.46 25.82 -17.90
CA GLU A 247 -5.43 26.86 -17.80
C GLU A 247 -5.75 27.91 -16.72
N GLN A 248 -7.02 28.04 -16.35
CA GLN A 248 -7.51 28.90 -15.26
C GLN A 248 -7.66 28.11 -13.96
N LEU A 249 -8.08 26.84 -14.09
CA LEU A 249 -8.40 25.92 -13.00
C LEU A 249 -7.17 25.30 -12.34
N LEU A 250 -6.12 24.99 -13.10
CA LEU A 250 -4.93 24.28 -12.64
C LEU A 250 -3.73 25.24 -12.53
N LYS A 251 -3.12 25.29 -11.35
CA LYS A 251 -1.99 26.17 -11.04
C LYS A 251 -0.77 25.35 -10.66
N MET A 252 0.42 25.68 -11.18
CA MET A 252 1.66 25.06 -10.72
C MET A 252 1.98 25.48 -9.28
N TRP A 253 2.53 24.56 -8.48
CA TRP A 253 2.76 24.75 -7.06
C TRP A 253 4.19 24.43 -6.63
N HIS A 254 4.64 25.07 -5.53
CA HIS A 254 6.04 25.16 -5.09
C HIS A 254 7.00 25.76 -6.15
N GLY A 255 6.48 26.62 -7.02
CA GLY A 255 7.29 27.44 -7.93
C GLY A 255 8.20 28.43 -7.19
N ASN A 256 9.24 28.89 -7.90
CA ASN A 256 10.17 29.93 -7.47
C ASN A 256 10.91 30.51 -8.70
N ASN A 257 11.83 31.44 -8.49
CA ASN A 257 12.58 32.14 -9.56
C ASN A 257 13.43 31.24 -10.48
N LYS A 258 13.45 29.91 -10.30
CA LYS A 258 14.15 28.92 -11.14
C LYS A 258 13.25 27.84 -11.75
N ILE A 259 12.07 27.58 -11.18
CA ILE A 259 11.12 26.55 -11.65
C ILE A 259 9.68 27.04 -11.47
N ASP A 260 8.83 26.80 -12.46
CA ASP A 260 7.40 27.18 -12.44
C ASP A 260 6.62 26.42 -11.33
N GLY A 261 7.02 25.17 -11.06
CA GLY A 261 6.59 24.40 -9.90
C GLY A 261 7.02 22.94 -9.97
N THR A 262 6.56 22.13 -9.03
CA THR A 262 6.89 20.69 -8.92
C THR A 262 5.71 19.77 -9.25
N HIS A 263 4.48 20.29 -9.18
CA HIS A 263 3.22 19.61 -9.50
C HIS A 263 2.09 20.64 -9.66
N LEU A 264 0.89 20.20 -10.06
CA LEU A 264 -0.30 21.04 -10.19
C LEU A 264 -1.21 20.96 -8.95
N ILE A 265 -1.94 22.04 -8.69
CA ILE A 265 -3.09 22.07 -7.79
C ILE A 265 -4.33 22.57 -8.53
N VAL A 266 -5.51 22.20 -8.05
CA VAL A 266 -6.77 22.83 -8.48
C VAL A 266 -7.01 24.08 -7.63
N ASP A 267 -7.49 25.17 -8.25
CA ASP A 267 -7.69 26.44 -7.57
C ASP A 267 -8.84 26.42 -6.57
N ASP A 268 -8.52 26.37 -5.27
CA ASP A 268 -9.50 26.44 -4.17
C ASP A 268 -10.33 27.73 -4.14
N HIS A 269 -9.91 28.79 -4.85
CA HIS A 269 -10.66 30.04 -4.97
C HIS A 269 -11.74 30.02 -6.08
N SER A 270 -11.81 28.95 -6.88
CA SER A 270 -12.76 28.80 -7.98
C SER A 270 -13.91 27.84 -7.64
N SER A 271 -15.04 27.93 -8.36
CA SER A 271 -16.30 27.22 -8.04
C SER A 271 -16.34 25.72 -8.40
N TRP A 272 -15.21 25.14 -8.83
CA TRP A 272 -15.14 23.77 -9.40
C TRP A 272 -15.74 22.67 -8.51
N LYS A 273 -15.63 22.80 -7.18
CA LYS A 273 -16.12 21.78 -6.22
C LYS A 273 -17.62 21.53 -6.39
N ALA A 274 -18.41 22.56 -6.67
CA ALA A 274 -19.85 22.46 -6.93
C ALA A 274 -20.21 21.70 -8.24
N LYS A 275 -19.21 21.21 -8.98
CA LYS A 275 -19.34 20.33 -10.15
C LYS A 275 -18.51 19.04 -10.03
N CYS A 276 -17.89 18.79 -8.86
CA CYS A 276 -17.01 17.65 -8.61
C CYS A 276 -17.53 16.78 -7.45
N PRO A 277 -18.72 16.15 -7.59
CA PRO A 277 -19.35 15.38 -6.51
C PRO A 277 -18.52 14.17 -6.04
N THR A 278 -17.56 13.67 -6.83
CA THR A 278 -16.62 12.64 -6.37
C THR A 278 -15.61 13.21 -5.37
N PHE A 279 -15.28 14.51 -5.43
CA PHE A 279 -14.44 15.17 -4.42
C PHE A 279 -15.17 15.28 -3.07
N ASP A 280 -16.46 15.62 -3.11
CA ASP A 280 -17.31 15.66 -1.91
C ASP A 280 -17.48 14.25 -1.32
N LEU A 281 -17.78 13.24 -2.14
CA LEU A 281 -17.83 11.82 -1.73
C LEU A 281 -16.54 11.38 -1.02
N VAL A 282 -15.37 11.75 -1.56
CA VAL A 282 -14.07 11.40 -0.98
C VAL A 282 -13.85 12.12 0.35
N THR A 283 -14.10 13.43 0.41
CA THR A 283 -13.85 14.23 1.63
C THR A 283 -14.85 13.93 2.75
N ASP A 284 -16.13 13.70 2.45
CA ASP A 284 -17.11 13.26 3.45
C ASP A 284 -16.81 11.84 3.97
N ARG A 285 -16.27 10.92 3.16
CA ARG A 285 -15.84 9.60 3.68
C ARG A 285 -14.65 9.73 4.63
N LEU A 286 -13.66 10.57 4.32
CA LEU A 286 -12.54 10.85 5.25
C LEU A 286 -13.04 11.46 6.56
N LYS A 287 -13.95 12.44 6.47
CA LYS A 287 -14.62 13.09 7.61
C LYS A 287 -15.38 12.11 8.50
N GLN A 288 -16.20 11.23 7.90
CA GLN A 288 -16.95 10.22 8.63
C GLN A 288 -16.03 9.18 9.29
N PHE A 289 -15.02 8.70 8.56
CA PHE A 289 -14.11 7.67 9.05
C PHE A 289 -13.28 8.15 10.25
N PHE A 290 -12.57 9.27 10.11
CA PHE A 290 -11.72 9.81 11.18
C PHE A 290 -12.48 10.63 12.24
N SER A 291 -13.79 10.85 12.07
CA SER A 291 -14.55 11.88 12.80
C SER A 291 -13.89 13.27 12.71
N LEU A 292 -13.36 13.59 11.52
CA LEU A 292 -12.52 14.75 11.24
C LEU A 292 -13.35 16.00 10.94
N ASP A 293 -13.22 17.02 11.78
CA ASP A 293 -13.75 18.36 11.57
C ASP A 293 -12.86 19.13 10.57
N ILE A 294 -13.12 18.91 9.27
CA ILE A 294 -12.36 19.47 8.15
C ILE A 294 -12.45 21.01 8.14
N LYS A 295 -11.29 21.67 8.23
CA LYS A 295 -11.15 23.13 8.11
C LYS A 295 -10.66 23.59 6.75
N ALA A 296 -9.91 22.74 6.04
CA ALA A 296 -9.41 23.03 4.70
C ALA A 296 -9.21 21.76 3.88
N THR A 297 -9.18 21.90 2.56
CA THR A 297 -8.95 20.80 1.61
C THR A 297 -8.01 21.26 0.50
N ARG A 298 -7.27 20.36 -0.13
CA ARG A 298 -6.51 20.64 -1.37
C ARG A 298 -6.57 19.46 -2.33
N PHE A 299 -6.87 19.73 -3.60
CA PHE A 299 -6.63 18.80 -4.69
C PHE A 299 -5.25 19.07 -5.30
N ASN A 300 -4.40 18.05 -5.34
CA ASN A 300 -3.08 18.07 -5.97
C ASN A 300 -3.10 17.06 -7.13
N TRP A 301 -2.57 17.43 -8.29
CA TRP A 301 -2.43 16.55 -9.45
C TRP A 301 -0.97 16.47 -9.89
N TYR A 302 -0.50 15.24 -10.04
CA TYR A 302 0.79 14.89 -10.63
C TYR A 302 0.47 14.28 -11.99
N LYS A 303 0.88 14.94 -13.08
CA LYS A 303 0.59 14.49 -14.46
C LYS A 303 1.19 13.12 -14.76
N ASP A 304 2.40 12.93 -14.26
CA ASP A 304 3.30 11.79 -14.48
C ASP A 304 4.13 11.57 -13.19
N THR A 305 5.09 10.64 -13.22
CA THR A 305 5.92 10.34 -12.06
C THR A 305 7.25 11.11 -11.96
N SER A 306 7.50 12.05 -12.88
CA SER A 306 8.54 13.07 -12.70
C SER A 306 8.12 14.15 -11.70
N GLN A 307 6.82 14.46 -11.61
CA GLN A 307 6.29 15.47 -10.69
C GLN A 307 6.31 15.00 -9.23
N TRP A 308 6.62 15.91 -8.30
CA TRP A 308 6.88 15.62 -6.88
C TRP A 308 6.33 16.69 -5.94
N LYS A 309 6.29 16.42 -4.62
CA LYS A 309 6.03 17.45 -3.60
C LYS A 309 7.24 17.54 -2.67
N PRO A 310 7.98 18.67 -2.63
CA PRO A 310 9.20 18.79 -1.83
C PRO A 310 8.92 18.65 -0.32
N PHE A 311 9.96 18.32 0.45
CA PHE A 311 9.86 18.22 1.91
C PHE A 311 9.52 19.58 2.54
N HIS A 312 8.34 19.67 3.15
CA HIS A 312 7.79 20.86 3.79
C HIS A 312 7.01 20.48 5.05
N PHE A 313 6.63 21.47 5.85
CA PHE A 313 5.65 21.30 6.92
C PHE A 313 4.30 21.87 6.45
N ASP A 314 3.18 21.32 6.93
CA ASP A 314 1.88 21.96 6.76
C ASP A 314 1.77 23.23 7.61
N ALA A 315 0.89 24.14 7.19
CA ALA A 315 0.72 25.47 7.79
C ALA A 315 0.49 25.45 9.32
N ALA A 316 -0.11 24.37 9.85
CA ALA A 316 -0.32 24.18 11.30
C ALA A 316 0.98 24.18 12.12
N ALA A 317 2.11 23.70 11.58
CA ALA A 317 3.39 23.71 12.31
C ALA A 317 4.08 25.09 12.34
N VAL A 318 3.66 26.03 11.49
CA VAL A 318 4.34 27.34 11.29
C VAL A 318 3.44 28.56 11.54
N LYS A 319 2.12 28.37 11.70
CA LYS A 319 1.14 29.45 11.97
C LYS A 319 0.29 29.09 13.18
N PRO A 320 0.48 29.75 14.35
CA PRO A 320 -0.27 29.44 15.57
C PRO A 320 -1.80 29.50 15.42
N HIS A 321 -2.32 30.43 14.61
CA HIS A 321 -3.77 30.52 14.34
C HIS A 321 -4.32 29.38 13.48
N ILE A 322 -3.46 28.63 12.78
CA ILE A 322 -3.83 27.38 12.08
C ILE A 322 -3.68 26.20 13.03
N ALA A 323 -2.60 26.15 13.83
CA ALA A 323 -2.38 25.14 14.86
C ALA A 323 -3.57 25.02 15.84
N ALA A 324 -4.19 26.16 16.18
CA ALA A 324 -5.36 26.23 17.06
C ALA A 324 -6.64 25.59 16.48
N ILE A 325 -6.68 25.23 15.19
CA ILE A 325 -7.87 24.65 14.52
C ILE A 325 -7.56 23.40 13.67
N GLN A 326 -6.29 23.02 13.54
CA GLN A 326 -5.85 21.85 12.76
C GLN A 326 -4.81 21.06 13.56
N ASN A 327 -5.16 19.84 13.97
CA ASN A 327 -4.25 18.91 14.64
C ASN A 327 -3.94 17.66 13.80
N PHE A 328 -4.62 17.46 12.66
CA PHE A 328 -4.51 16.25 11.85
C PHE A 328 -4.56 16.57 10.35
N THR A 329 -3.64 15.99 9.58
CA THR A 329 -3.62 16.01 8.11
C THR A 329 -3.98 14.61 7.60
N VAL A 330 -4.89 14.52 6.64
CA VAL A 330 -5.30 13.27 5.97
C VAL A 330 -5.11 13.41 4.46
N GLY A 331 -4.42 12.47 3.82
CA GLY A 331 -4.18 12.43 2.38
C GLY A 331 -4.55 11.10 1.75
N ILE A 332 -5.46 11.12 0.77
CA ILE A 332 -5.87 9.96 -0.03
C ILE A 332 -5.25 10.04 -1.43
N SER A 333 -4.74 8.91 -1.91
CA SER A 333 -4.07 8.78 -3.21
C SER A 333 -4.94 8.05 -4.23
N PHE A 334 -4.97 8.53 -5.47
CA PHE A 334 -5.58 7.83 -6.61
C PHE A 334 -4.64 7.86 -7.83
N GLY A 335 -4.70 6.85 -8.69
CA GLY A 335 -3.83 6.70 -9.86
C GLY A 335 -2.54 5.95 -9.56
N ALA A 336 -1.39 6.48 -10.00
CA ALA A 336 -0.08 5.84 -9.84
C ALA A 336 0.28 5.60 -8.36
N THR A 337 0.81 4.42 -8.02
CA THR A 337 1.47 4.20 -6.73
C THR A 337 2.71 5.09 -6.65
N ARG A 338 2.85 5.89 -5.59
CA ARG A 338 3.99 6.78 -5.32
C ARG A 338 4.28 6.83 -3.83
N ASP A 339 5.53 7.08 -3.44
CA ASP A 339 5.92 7.19 -2.03
C ASP A 339 5.53 8.54 -1.43
N ALA A 340 4.70 8.51 -0.39
CA ALA A 340 4.61 9.59 0.58
C ALA A 340 5.74 9.42 1.58
N ALA A 341 6.54 10.46 1.78
CA ALA A 341 7.75 10.39 2.59
C ALA A 341 7.74 11.43 3.71
N PHE A 342 8.35 11.05 4.83
CA PHE A 342 8.60 11.86 6.01
C PHE A 342 10.11 11.95 6.23
N GLU A 343 10.65 13.15 6.39
CA GLU A 343 12.06 13.45 6.61
C GLU A 343 12.20 14.20 7.93
N HIS A 344 12.97 13.64 8.86
CA HIS A 344 13.21 14.26 10.16
C HIS A 344 13.90 15.61 9.99
N ALA A 345 13.31 16.68 10.56
CA ALA A 345 13.71 18.06 10.31
C ALA A 345 15.20 18.33 10.61
N GLU A 346 15.74 17.71 11.66
CA GLU A 346 17.16 17.81 12.04
C GLU A 346 18.03 16.78 11.32
N THR A 347 17.91 15.49 11.68
CA THR A 347 18.80 14.40 11.23
C THR A 347 18.76 14.06 9.74
N LYS A 348 17.75 14.55 9.00
CA LYS A 348 17.49 14.23 7.58
C LYS A 348 17.24 12.74 7.29
N THR A 349 16.94 11.94 8.31
CA THR A 349 16.50 10.56 8.15
C THR A 349 15.15 10.54 7.43
N VAL A 350 15.05 9.81 6.31
CA VAL A 350 13.82 9.66 5.53
C VAL A 350 13.16 8.31 5.82
N VAL A 351 11.85 8.33 6.04
CA VAL A 351 10.96 7.17 6.08
C VAL A 351 9.92 7.37 4.98
N SER A 352 9.75 6.40 4.08
CA SER A 352 8.74 6.47 3.03
C SER A 352 7.71 5.35 3.17
N VAL A 353 6.49 5.63 2.70
CA VAL A 353 5.39 4.67 2.66
C VAL A 353 4.74 4.76 1.27
N PRO A 354 4.82 3.71 0.44
CA PRO A 354 4.12 3.65 -0.83
C PRO A 354 2.61 3.88 -0.66
N GLN A 355 2.04 4.76 -1.48
CA GLN A 355 0.60 5.07 -1.50
C GLN A 355 -0.01 4.60 -2.83
N PRO A 356 -0.56 3.37 -2.89
CA PRO A 356 -1.39 2.91 -4.00
C PRO A 356 -2.68 3.73 -4.19
N ASP A 357 -3.31 3.52 -5.33
CA ASP A 357 -4.70 3.93 -5.58
C ASP A 357 -5.64 3.42 -4.48
N GLY A 358 -6.44 4.31 -3.90
CA GLY A 358 -7.39 4.02 -2.83
C GLY A 358 -6.80 4.06 -1.40
N CYS A 359 -5.48 4.21 -1.24
CA CYS A 359 -4.84 4.23 0.08
C CYS A 359 -4.77 5.63 0.70
N VAL A 360 -5.14 5.71 1.98
CA VAL A 360 -4.99 6.91 2.82
C VAL A 360 -3.72 6.79 3.66
N TYR A 361 -2.98 7.90 3.76
CA TYR A 361 -2.06 8.18 4.85
C TYR A 361 -2.52 9.42 5.61
N ALA A 362 -2.33 9.46 6.92
CA ALA A 362 -2.62 10.62 7.75
C ALA A 362 -1.52 10.81 8.81
N PHE A 363 -1.40 12.01 9.37
CA PHE A 363 -0.40 12.30 10.40
C PHE A 363 -0.84 13.41 11.36
N ALA A 364 -0.35 13.31 12.59
CA ALA A 364 -0.73 14.18 13.71
C ALA A 364 0.17 15.43 13.87
N LYS A 365 -0.29 16.37 14.70
CA LYS A 365 0.35 17.68 14.92
C LYS A 365 1.85 17.63 15.19
N ASP A 366 2.32 16.79 16.12
CA ASP A 366 3.74 16.80 16.50
C ASP A 366 4.60 16.04 15.48
N THR A 367 4.00 15.08 14.75
CA THR A 367 4.60 14.52 13.52
C THR A 367 4.87 15.63 12.51
N ASN A 368 3.89 16.50 12.24
CA ASN A 368 4.05 17.64 11.32
C ASN A 368 5.02 18.74 11.84
N VAL A 369 5.43 18.70 13.11
CA VAL A 369 6.44 19.63 13.66
C VAL A 369 7.84 19.05 13.59
N ILE A 370 8.03 17.75 13.85
CA ILE A 370 9.37 17.11 13.79
C ILE A 370 9.72 16.61 12.38
N TRP A 371 8.73 16.21 11.57
CA TRP A 371 8.96 15.62 10.26
C TRP A 371 8.42 16.52 9.16
N ARG A 372 9.30 16.93 8.24
CA ARG A 372 8.88 17.46 6.95
C ARG A 372 8.30 16.32 6.13
N HIS A 373 7.29 16.56 5.33
CA HIS A 373 6.67 15.53 4.50
C HIS A 373 6.62 15.93 3.02
N GLY A 374 6.47 14.96 2.13
CA GLY A 374 6.50 15.17 0.68
C GLY A 374 6.03 13.93 -0.11
N ILE A 375 6.05 14.05 -1.43
CA ILE A 375 5.82 12.95 -2.38
C ILE A 375 7.09 12.84 -3.22
N LEU A 376 7.74 11.69 -3.22
CA LEU A 376 9.04 11.50 -3.90
C LEU A 376 8.87 11.43 -5.42
N GLN A 377 9.85 11.94 -6.17
CA GLN A 377 9.98 11.71 -7.62
C GLN A 377 10.38 10.25 -7.88
N ASP A 378 9.80 9.61 -8.90
CA ASP A 378 10.23 8.26 -9.29
C ASP A 378 11.48 8.30 -10.17
N VAL A 379 12.33 7.29 -10.03
CA VAL A 379 13.44 7.02 -10.96
C VAL A 379 13.45 5.51 -11.25
N PRO A 380 13.17 5.05 -12.49
CA PRO A 380 12.81 5.85 -13.66
C PRO A 380 11.42 6.49 -13.59
N VAL A 381 11.23 7.56 -14.35
CA VAL A 381 9.93 8.22 -14.57
C VAL A 381 9.00 7.31 -15.40
N ARG A 382 7.71 7.37 -15.10
CA ARG A 382 6.60 6.66 -15.75
C ARG A 382 5.54 7.68 -16.15
N ASP A 383 4.89 7.47 -17.29
CA ASP A 383 3.76 8.27 -17.76
C ASP A 383 2.45 7.81 -17.07
N GLU A 384 2.43 7.93 -15.75
CA GLU A 384 1.31 7.54 -14.88
C GLU A 384 0.95 8.69 -13.94
N GLY A 385 -0.25 9.25 -14.14
CA GLY A 385 -0.76 10.34 -13.30
C GLY A 385 -1.22 9.89 -11.92
N ARG A 386 -1.14 10.80 -10.93
CA ARG A 386 -1.60 10.60 -9.56
C ARG A 386 -2.37 11.82 -9.04
N ILE A 387 -3.42 11.60 -8.27
CA ILE A 387 -4.13 12.61 -7.50
C ILE A 387 -3.76 12.47 -6.02
N SER A 388 -3.72 13.59 -5.30
CA SER A 388 -3.84 13.61 -3.84
C SER A 388 -4.92 14.60 -3.42
N VAL A 389 -6.00 14.09 -2.84
CA VAL A 389 -6.92 14.92 -2.06
C VAL A 389 -6.42 14.94 -0.63
N ILE A 390 -6.14 16.13 -0.12
CA ILE A 390 -5.73 16.38 1.27
C ILE A 390 -6.90 17.05 1.99
N ALA A 391 -7.17 16.62 3.21
CA ALA A 391 -8.05 17.27 4.17
C ALA A 391 -7.26 17.60 5.44
N TRP A 392 -7.35 18.85 5.90
CA TRP A 392 -6.79 19.31 7.16
C TRP A 392 -7.92 19.66 8.12
N GLY A 393 -7.82 19.23 9.36
CA GLY A 393 -8.86 19.48 10.34
C GLY A 393 -8.50 19.08 11.76
N TRP A 394 -9.53 18.92 12.56
CA TRP A 394 -9.43 18.54 13.97
C TRP A 394 -10.00 17.15 14.21
N VAL A 395 -9.29 16.32 14.97
CA VAL A 395 -9.79 15.08 15.56
C VAL A 395 -9.67 15.15 17.07
N ASP A 396 -10.72 14.75 17.79
CA ASP A 396 -10.73 14.72 19.24
C ASP A 396 -10.10 13.45 19.81
N ASN A 397 -9.79 13.46 21.11
CA ASN A 397 -9.24 12.33 21.86
C ASN A 397 -7.86 11.82 21.38
N MET A 398 -7.14 12.61 20.58
CA MET A 398 -5.71 12.40 20.31
C MET A 398 -4.91 12.51 21.60
N ALA A 399 -4.14 11.47 21.95
CA ALA A 399 -3.29 11.49 23.13
C ALA A 399 -1.98 12.24 22.86
N ASP A 400 -1.70 13.26 23.66
CA ASP A 400 -0.47 14.04 23.56
C ASP A 400 0.73 13.27 24.12
N VAL A 401 1.74 13.07 23.27
CA VAL A 401 2.99 12.41 23.66
C VAL A 401 3.92 13.45 24.26
N THR A 402 3.77 13.69 25.56
CA THR A 402 4.66 14.56 26.32
C THR A 402 6.11 14.08 26.19
N THR A 403 6.92 14.83 25.43
CA THR A 403 8.38 14.80 25.62
C THR A 403 8.65 15.09 27.09
N PRO A 404 9.44 14.29 27.82
CA PRO A 404 9.92 14.68 29.14
C PRO A 404 10.56 16.06 29.01
N ALA A 405 10.09 17.03 29.80
CA ALA A 405 10.64 18.38 29.76
C ALA A 405 12.16 18.30 29.93
N ALA A 406 12.91 18.91 29.02
CA ALA A 406 14.37 18.91 29.09
C ALA A 406 14.78 19.39 30.48
N ALA A 407 15.44 18.53 31.25
CA ALA A 407 15.71 18.78 32.66
C ALA A 407 16.52 20.07 32.79
N ALA A 408 15.93 21.09 33.41
CA ALA A 408 16.52 22.42 33.46
C ALA A 408 17.94 22.35 34.04
N SER A 409 18.90 22.81 33.23
CA SER A 409 20.35 22.73 33.44
C SER A 409 20.97 24.09 33.13
#